data_AF-A0A6I3A3A8-F1
#
_entry.id   AF-A0A6I3A3A8-F1
#
_cell.length_a   1.000
_cell.length_b   1.000
_cell.length_c   1.000
_cell.angle_alpha   90.00
_cell.angle_beta   90.00
_cell.angle_gamma   90.00
#
_symmetry.space_group_name_H-M   'P 1'
#
loop_
_entity.id
_entity.type
_entity.pdbx_description
1 polymer ?
#
loop_
_entity_poly.entity_id
_entity_poly.type
_entity_poly.pdbx_seq_one_letter_code
_entity_poly.pdbx_strand_id
1 'polypeptide(L)'
;MNSQPRRGSIALNPPDCTSCMLCVKECPDKCIHIESHPVVQETGGARPVTVQHLDRFAIDFGLCMYCGICIDVCPFDALAWVGQSTASAATGSSSLVHEMDQLAAGWNSSDD
;
A
#
# COMPACT_ATOMS: atom_id res chain seq x y z
N MET A 1 -11.51 19.14 -7.61
CA MET A 1 -11.62 18.01 -6.67
C MET A 1 -11.32 16.75 -7.46
N ASN A 2 -10.20 16.08 -7.20
CA ASN A 2 -9.71 14.96 -8.01
C ASN A 2 -10.75 13.85 -8.09
N SER A 3 -11.25 13.63 -9.32
CA SER A 3 -12.22 12.61 -9.71
C SER A 3 -11.57 11.22 -9.79
N GLN A 4 -10.76 10.83 -8.81
CA GLN A 4 -10.20 9.49 -8.81
C GLN A 4 -11.34 8.48 -8.68
N PRO A 5 -11.44 7.49 -9.58
CA PRO A 5 -12.50 6.51 -9.52
C PRO A 5 -12.35 5.71 -8.22
N ARG A 6 -13.32 5.83 -7.30
CA ARG A 6 -13.44 4.98 -6.11
C ARG A 6 -13.75 3.50 -6.44
N ARG A 7 -13.50 3.08 -7.68
CA ARG A 7 -13.85 1.78 -8.23
C ARG A 7 -12.63 1.28 -8.99
N GLY A 8 -11.81 0.48 -8.33
CA GLY A 8 -10.52 0.00 -8.81
C GLY A 8 -9.81 -0.86 -7.77
N SER A 9 -8.58 -1.26 -8.05
CA SER A 9 -7.69 -1.86 -7.05
C SER A 9 -6.98 -0.77 -6.25
N ILE A 10 -6.31 -1.17 -5.17
CA ILE A 10 -5.48 -0.26 -4.36
C ILE A 10 -4.03 -0.49 -4.78
N ALA A 11 -3.30 0.60 -5.03
CA ALA A 11 -1.85 0.57 -5.23
C ALA A 11 -1.12 1.16 -4.02
N LEU A 12 0.17 0.83 -3.92
CA LEU A 12 1.09 1.30 -2.90
C LEU A 12 2.24 2.05 -3.57
N ASN A 13 2.67 3.18 -3.03
CA ASN A 13 3.97 3.77 -3.29
C ASN A 13 4.95 3.38 -2.16
N PRO A 14 5.81 2.36 -2.33
CA PRO A 14 6.66 1.87 -1.25
C PRO A 14 7.58 2.93 -0.61
N PRO A 15 8.20 3.85 -1.38
CA PRO A 15 9.03 4.94 -0.83
C PRO A 15 8.32 5.85 0.19
N ASP A 16 7.00 6.03 0.05
CA ASP A 16 6.24 6.94 0.93
C ASP A 16 5.67 6.22 2.17
N CYS A 17 5.71 4.88 2.19
CA CYS A 17 5.18 4.10 3.30
C CYS A 17 6.19 4.00 4.45
N THR A 18 5.86 4.61 5.59
CA THR A 18 6.72 4.60 6.79
C THR A 18 6.44 3.43 7.75
N SER A 19 5.69 2.41 7.33
CA SER A 19 5.27 1.28 8.20
C SER A 19 4.59 1.71 9.52
N CYS A 20 3.78 2.78 9.49
CA CYS A 20 3.11 3.31 10.70
C CYS A 20 1.97 2.42 11.25
N MET A 21 1.58 1.39 10.50
CA MET A 21 0.52 0.42 10.83
C MET A 21 -0.91 0.99 10.93
N LEU A 22 -1.15 2.24 10.55
CA LEU A 22 -2.50 2.84 10.61
C LEU A 22 -3.49 2.13 9.68
N CYS A 23 -3.10 1.86 8.44
CA CYS A 23 -3.95 1.14 7.48
C CYS A 23 -4.33 -0.28 7.98
N VAL A 24 -3.41 -0.99 8.64
CA VAL A 24 -3.68 -2.32 9.24
C VAL A 24 -4.65 -2.22 10.43
N LYS A 25 -4.48 -1.19 11.27
CA LYS A 25 -5.32 -0.97 12.45
C LYS A 25 -6.74 -0.58 12.07
N GLU A 26 -6.89 0.30 11.10
CA GLU A 26 -8.19 0.84 10.68
C GLU A 26 -8.92 -0.02 9.64
N CYS A 27 -8.23 -0.99 9.02
CA CYS A 27 -8.87 -1.93 8.11
C CYS A 27 -9.94 -2.78 8.85
N PRO A 28 -11.22 -2.70 8.45
CA PRO A 28 -12.30 -3.45 9.10
C PRO A 28 -12.19 -4.96 8.86
N ASP A 29 -11.73 -5.37 7.68
CA ASP A 29 -11.58 -6.78 7.28
C ASP A 29 -10.23 -7.40 7.70
N LYS A 30 -9.31 -6.57 8.22
CA LYS A 30 -7.94 -6.99 8.59
C LYS A 30 -7.19 -7.70 7.44
N CYS A 31 -7.41 -7.26 6.21
CA CYS A 31 -6.82 -7.85 5.00
C CYS A 31 -5.42 -7.32 4.63
N ILE A 32 -4.84 -6.43 5.44
CA ILE A 32 -3.54 -5.80 5.16
C ILE A 32 -2.46 -6.40 6.08
N HIS A 33 -1.33 -6.80 5.50
CA HIS A 33 -0.18 -7.34 6.22
C HIS A 33 1.04 -6.46 5.96
N ILE A 34 1.74 -6.09 7.03
CA ILE A 34 2.97 -5.29 6.98
C ILE A 34 4.04 -5.98 7.83
N GLU A 35 5.25 -6.09 7.27
CA GLU A 35 6.46 -6.46 7.99
C GLU A 35 7.49 -5.34 7.80
N SER A 36 8.17 -4.97 8.88
CA SER A 36 9.17 -3.90 8.89
C SER A 36 10.24 -4.14 9.94
N HIS A 37 11.41 -3.54 9.75
CA HIS A 37 12.48 -3.55 10.74
C HIS A 37 13.01 -2.13 11.02
N PRO A 38 13.49 -1.88 12.25
CA PRO A 38 14.12 -0.60 12.57
C PRO A 38 15.48 -0.47 11.90
N VAL A 39 15.70 0.67 11.25
CA VAL A 39 17.00 1.06 10.68
C VAL A 39 17.45 2.39 11.30
N VAL A 40 18.76 2.52 11.50
CA VAL A 40 19.36 3.78 11.96
C VAL A 40 19.67 4.63 10.75
N GLN A 41 19.01 5.79 10.66
CA GLN A 41 19.26 6.76 9.61
C GLN A 41 20.18 7.86 10.12
N GLU A 42 21.39 7.89 9.56
CA GLU A 42 22.37 8.94 9.78
C GLU A 42 21.95 10.17 8.97
N THR A 43 21.57 11.26 9.65
CA THR A 43 21.23 12.52 8.99
C THR A 43 22.39 13.47 9.23
N GLY A 44 23.26 13.66 8.24
CA GLY A 44 24.58 14.32 8.34
C GLY A 44 24.67 15.48 9.34
N GLY A 45 25.20 15.19 10.54
CA GLY A 45 25.44 16.15 11.63
C GLY A 45 24.35 16.21 12.71
N ALA A 46 23.19 15.61 12.51
CA ALA A 46 22.12 15.48 13.51
C ALA A 46 22.22 14.16 14.28
N ARG A 47 21.52 14.08 15.42
CA ARG A 47 21.40 12.82 16.18
C ARG A 47 20.79 11.74 15.29
N PRO A 48 21.38 10.52 15.23
CA PRO A 48 20.81 9.42 14.48
C PRO A 48 19.38 9.14 14.92
N VAL A 49 18.49 8.95 13.96
CA VAL A 49 17.08 8.62 14.20
C VAL A 49 16.82 7.20 13.76
N THR A 50 16.02 6.48 14.54
CA THR A 50 15.55 5.14 14.16
C THR A 50 14.25 5.29 13.39
N VAL A 51 14.23 4.81 12.15
CA VAL A 51 13.04 4.77 11.29
C VAL A 51 12.69 3.32 10.95
N GLN A 52 11.46 3.08 10.52
CA GLN A 52 11.04 1.74 10.07
C GLN A 52 11.29 1.60 8.57
N HIS A 53 12.03 0.57 8.18
CA HIS A 53 12.17 0.15 6.80
C HIS A 53 11.09 -0.88 6.47
N LEU A 54 10.32 -0.63 5.42
CA LEU A 54 9.25 -1.54 4.97
C LEU A 54 9.87 -2.76 4.27
N ASP A 55 9.60 -3.96 4.77
CA ASP A 55 10.10 -5.21 4.19
C ASP A 55 9.04 -5.92 3.35
N ARG A 56 7.79 -5.88 3.83
CA ARG A 56 6.65 -6.48 3.14
C ARG A 56 5.40 -5.65 3.34
N PHE A 57 4.62 -5.53 2.28
CA PHE A 57 3.27 -5.00 2.32
C PHE A 57 2.39 -5.85 1.41
N ALA A 58 1.30 -6.40 1.94
CA ALA A 58 0.38 -7.22 1.15
C ALA A 58 -1.08 -6.89 1.48
N ILE A 59 -1.95 -6.99 0.47
CA ILE A 59 -3.40 -6.86 0.63
C ILE A 59 -4.05 -8.14 0.11
N ASP A 60 -4.85 -8.78 0.94
CA ASP A 60 -5.73 -9.86 0.51
C ASP A 60 -7.02 -9.28 -0.11
N PHE A 61 -7.08 -9.25 -1.44
CA PHE A 61 -8.27 -8.80 -2.17
C PHE A 61 -9.41 -9.82 -2.15
N GLY A 62 -9.17 -11.04 -1.69
CA GLY A 62 -10.25 -12.00 -1.38
C GLY A 62 -11.03 -11.62 -0.12
N LEU A 63 -10.45 -10.82 0.76
CA LEU A 63 -11.08 -10.32 1.99
C LEU A 63 -11.44 -8.83 1.93
N CYS A 64 -10.71 -8.03 1.15
CA CYS A 64 -10.90 -6.58 1.08
C CYS A 64 -12.30 -6.20 0.55
N MET A 65 -13.08 -5.45 1.32
CA MET A 65 -14.37 -4.91 0.86
C MET A 65 -14.27 -3.63 0.01
N TYR A 66 -13.06 -3.17 -0.32
CA TYR A 66 -12.83 -1.95 -1.11
C TYR A 66 -13.43 -0.67 -0.48
N CYS A 67 -13.34 -0.53 0.85
CA CYS A 67 -13.88 0.63 1.57
C CYS A 67 -13.06 1.92 1.40
N GLY A 68 -11.77 1.82 1.09
CA GLY A 68 -10.87 2.98 0.94
C GLY A 68 -10.36 3.59 2.26
N ILE A 69 -10.72 3.04 3.42
CA ILE A 69 -10.29 3.56 4.73
C ILE A 69 -8.76 3.61 4.82
N CYS A 70 -8.05 2.59 4.33
CA CYS A 70 -6.60 2.56 4.35
C CYS A 70 -5.93 3.71 3.57
N ILE A 71 -6.60 4.23 2.53
CA ILE A 71 -6.16 5.41 1.76
C ILE A 71 -6.41 6.65 2.61
N ASP A 72 -7.63 6.82 3.12
CA ASP A 72 -8.03 8.01 3.87
C ASP A 72 -7.24 8.19 5.19
N VAL A 73 -6.79 7.09 5.82
CA VAL A 73 -6.02 7.14 7.07
C VAL A 73 -4.51 7.19 6.87
N CYS A 74 -4.01 7.07 5.63
CA CYS A 74 -2.59 7.11 5.36
C CYS A 74 -2.08 8.55 5.47
N PRO A 75 -1.23 8.90 6.45
CA PRO A 75 -0.77 10.28 6.64
C PRO A 75 0.31 10.71 5.64
N PHE A 76 0.76 9.79 4.78
CA PHE A 76 1.82 10.01 3.80
C PHE A 76 1.34 9.78 2.36
N ASP A 77 0.03 9.60 2.14
CA ASP A 77 -0.57 9.35 0.83
C ASP A 77 0.08 8.18 0.06
N ALA A 78 0.64 7.20 0.78
CA ALA A 78 1.34 6.06 0.19
C ALA A 78 0.40 5.05 -0.48
N LEU A 79 -0.92 5.22 -0.35
CA LEU A 79 -1.92 4.33 -0.94
C LEU A 79 -2.88 5.16 -1.78
N ALA A 80 -3.26 4.63 -2.96
CA ALA A 80 -4.21 5.30 -3.84
C ALA A 80 -5.13 4.31 -4.56
N TRP A 81 -6.28 4.82 -5.00
CA TRP A 81 -7.13 4.10 -5.94
C TRP A 81 -6.48 4.11 -7.31
N VAL A 82 -6.38 2.93 -7.93
CA VAL A 82 -5.89 2.80 -9.30
C VAL A 82 -6.94 2.13 -10.16
N GLY A 83 -7.09 2.64 -11.38
CA GLY A 83 -8.05 2.10 -12.34
C GLY A 83 -7.79 0.61 -12.58
N GLN A 84 -8.85 -0.14 -12.92
CA GLN A 84 -8.71 -1.51 -13.36
C GLN A 84 -8.04 -1.52 -14.73
N SER A 85 -6.71 -1.59 -14.76
CA SER A 85 -6.01 -1.91 -16.01
C SER A 85 -6.31 -3.37 -16.34
N THR A 86 -6.67 -3.63 -17.59
CA THR A 86 -7.07 -4.95 -18.10
C THR A 86 -5.97 -6.02 -18.00
N ALA A 87 -4.82 -5.71 -17.38
CA ALA A 87 -3.72 -6.61 -17.11
C ALA A 87 -3.90 -7.44 -15.82
N SER A 88 -4.82 -7.05 -14.92
CA SER A 88 -5.09 -7.82 -13.70
C SER A 88 -6.01 -9.04 -13.92
N ALA A 89 -6.21 -9.45 -15.17
CA ALA A 89 -6.71 -10.79 -15.49
C ALA A 89 -5.59 -11.81 -15.21
N ALA A 90 -5.23 -11.97 -13.94
CA ALA A 90 -4.34 -13.03 -13.51
C ALA A 90 -5.05 -14.36 -13.74
N THR A 91 -4.71 -14.98 -14.87
CA THR A 91 -5.08 -16.33 -15.26
C THR A 91 -4.51 -17.31 -14.23
N GLY A 92 -5.26 -17.61 -13.16
CA GLY A 92 -5.11 -18.84 -12.38
C GLY A 92 -4.23 -18.82 -11.12
N SER A 93 -4.40 -17.87 -10.19
CA SER A 93 -3.96 -18.09 -8.79
C SER A 93 -5.17 -18.31 -7.87
N SER A 94 -5.09 -19.31 -6.99
CA SER A 94 -6.08 -19.58 -5.95
C SER A 94 -6.05 -18.56 -4.81
N SER A 95 -5.06 -17.67 -4.79
CA SER A 95 -4.91 -16.59 -3.81
C SER A 95 -5.01 -15.23 -4.50
N LEU A 96 -5.86 -14.36 -3.96
CA LEU A 96 -6.07 -12.96 -4.37
C LEU A 96 -5.21 -12.00 -3.53
N VAL A 97 -4.14 -12.52 -2.91
CA VAL A 97 -3.19 -11.72 -2.16
C VAL A 97 -2.23 -11.04 -3.13
N HIS A 98 -2.27 -9.71 -3.16
CA HIS A 98 -1.32 -8.90 -3.89
C HIS A 98 -0.20 -8.50 -2.95
N GLU A 99 1.02 -8.91 -3.31
CA GLU A 99 2.26 -8.53 -2.62
C GLU A 99 2.74 -7.14 -3.06
N MET A 100 3.73 -6.61 -2.35
CA MET A 100 4.24 -5.25 -2.49
C MET A 100 4.58 -4.87 -3.93
N ASP A 101 5.25 -5.75 -4.68
CA ASP A 101 5.62 -5.50 -6.08
C ASP A 101 4.40 -5.32 -6.99
N GLN A 102 3.33 -6.08 -6.76
CA GLN A 102 2.09 -5.99 -7.54
C GLN A 102 1.34 -4.70 -7.22
N LEU A 103 1.32 -4.31 -5.95
CA LEU A 103 0.72 -3.05 -5.51
C LEU A 103 1.51 -1.84 -6.01
N ALA A 104 2.85 -1.93 -6.03
CA ALA A 104 3.74 -0.90 -6.57
C ALA A 104 3.63 -0.77 -8.09
N ALA A 105 3.43 -1.87 -8.82
CA ALA A 105 3.21 -1.83 -10.25
C ALA A 105 1.95 -1.03 -10.64
N GLY A 106 0.89 -1.09 -9.83
CA GLY A 106 -0.34 -0.31 -10.05
C GLY A 106 -0.17 1.20 -9.84
N TRP A 107 0.82 1.62 -9.03
CA TRP A 107 1.10 3.04 -8.81
C TRP A 107 1.61 3.71 -10.09
N ASN A 108 2.57 3.08 -10.76
CA ASN A 108 3.19 3.57 -12.00
C ASN A 108 2.22 3.67 -13.19
N SER A 109 1.02 3.09 -13.09
CA SER A 109 -0.01 3.15 -14.12
C SER A 109 -1.06 4.25 -13.89
N SER A 110 -0.91 5.07 -12.84
CA SER A 110 -1.91 6.08 -12.43
C SER A 110 -1.55 7.52 -12.84
N ASP A 111 -0.35 7.71 -13.40
CA ASP A 111 0.19 9.01 -13.87
C ASP A 111 0.01 9.25 -15.39
N ASP A 112 -0.76 8.42 -16.09
CA ASP A 112 -1.21 8.63 -17.49
C ASP A 112 -2.68 9.08 -17.57
#